data_AF-A0A6N3GFP0-F1
#
_entry.id   AF-A0A6N3GFP0-F1
#
_cell.length_a   1.000
_cell.length_b   1.000
_cell.length_c   1.000
_cell.angle_alpha   90.00
_cell.angle_beta   90.00
_cell.angle_gamma   90.00
#
_symmetry.space_group_name_H-M   'P 1'
#
loop_
_entity.id
_entity.type
_entity.pdbx_description
1 polymer ?
#
loop_
_entity_poly.entity_id
_entity_poly.type
_entity_poly.pdbx_seq_one_letter_code
_entity_poly.pdbx_strand_id
1 'polypeptide(L)'
;MDDNVQGKGLFKYSLISLLLGISPIILMFFIYFTNEESYIISCLFDIANGYQRDFSEQYLVVSTIASAYTKTAPFFVILMYIICWNKLDIKTIKLDLKRWFKLLPGMLLLTVGAYYLTYIGVENMSDSMYRTKRVIAGNECFLLIYYILLFLTNYFFIWLFFLYLYLLKGLPYFQKRR
;
A
#
# COMPACT_ATOMS: atom_id res chain seq x y z
N MET A 1 -18.42 25.19 -18.44
CA MET A 1 -17.01 24.88 -18.72
C MET A 1 -16.41 24.45 -17.37
N ASP A 2 -15.72 23.29 -17.31
CA ASP A 2 -15.08 22.66 -16.13
C ASP A 2 -15.74 21.51 -15.33
N ASP A 3 -16.55 20.64 -15.96
CA ASP A 3 -16.76 19.28 -15.41
C ASP A 3 -15.52 18.36 -15.59
N ASN A 4 -14.54 18.76 -16.42
CA ASN A 4 -13.41 17.92 -16.82
C ASN A 4 -12.15 18.07 -15.93
N VAL A 5 -12.22 18.92 -14.90
CA VAL A 5 -11.09 19.22 -13.98
C VAL A 5 -11.29 18.60 -12.59
N GLN A 6 -12.53 18.31 -12.19
CA GLN A 6 -12.88 17.91 -10.80
C GLN A 6 -12.39 16.51 -10.41
N GLY A 7 -12.34 15.54 -11.33
CA GLY A 7 -11.77 14.19 -11.08
C GLY A 7 -10.25 14.08 -11.25
N LYS A 8 -9.61 15.05 -11.91
CA LYS A 8 -8.18 15.02 -12.25
C LYS A 8 -7.28 15.25 -11.03
N GLY A 9 -7.75 16.01 -10.05
CA GLY A 9 -6.99 16.31 -8.83
C GLY A 9 -6.70 15.05 -8.02
N LEU A 10 -7.75 14.32 -7.62
CA LEU A 10 -7.64 13.08 -6.86
C LEU A 10 -6.70 12.08 -7.55
N PHE A 11 -6.92 11.82 -8.84
CA PHE A 11 -6.08 10.89 -9.60
C PHE A 11 -4.61 11.35 -9.65
N LYS A 12 -4.36 12.64 -9.89
CA LYS A 12 -3.00 13.20 -9.94
C LYS A 12 -2.28 13.07 -8.60
N TYR A 13 -2.94 13.41 -7.49
CA TYR A 13 -2.30 13.36 -6.17
C TYR A 13 -2.10 11.92 -5.68
N SER A 14 -3.08 11.03 -5.88
CA SER A 14 -2.93 9.61 -5.60
C SER A 14 -1.80 8.98 -6.42
N LEU A 15 -1.63 9.36 -7.69
CA LEU A 15 -0.53 8.91 -8.52
C LEU A 15 0.83 9.40 -8.00
N ILE A 16 0.94 10.68 -7.62
CA ILE A 16 2.18 11.25 -7.07
C ILE A 16 2.60 10.49 -5.80
N SER A 17 1.67 10.23 -4.89
CA SER A 17 1.99 9.49 -3.67
C SER A 17 2.32 8.03 -3.89
N LEU A 18 1.66 7.40 -4.86
CA LEU A 18 1.97 6.03 -5.22
C LEU A 18 3.39 5.96 -5.78
N LEU A 19 3.78 6.90 -6.65
CA LEU A 19 5.14 6.98 -7.18
C LEU A 19 6.16 7.28 -6.08
N LEU A 20 5.85 8.20 -5.15
CA LEU A 20 6.69 8.48 -3.98
C LEU A 20 6.78 7.31 -3.00
N GLY A 21 5.73 6.49 -2.90
CA GLY A 21 5.71 5.32 -2.04
C GLY A 21 6.45 4.13 -2.64
N ILE A 22 6.47 3.99 -3.96
CA ILE A 22 7.19 2.92 -4.65
C ILE A 22 8.68 3.25 -4.84
N SER A 23 9.03 4.53 -4.95
CA SER A 23 10.41 4.95 -5.24
C SER A 23 11.46 4.43 -4.25
N PRO A 24 11.20 4.32 -2.92
CA PRO A 24 12.20 3.79 -1.99
C PRO A 24 12.46 2.31 -2.20
N ILE A 25 11.47 1.51 -2.64
CA ILE A 25 11.66 0.10 -3.00
C ILE A 25 12.58 0.00 -4.21
N ILE A 26 12.31 0.77 -5.27
CA ILE A 26 13.12 0.76 -6.49
C ILE A 26 14.55 1.20 -6.18
N LEU A 27 14.72 2.28 -5.43
CA LEU A 27 16.02 2.82 -5.06
C LEU A 27 16.81 1.84 -4.18
N MET A 28 16.15 1.17 -3.24
CA MET A 28 16.73 0.10 -2.43
C MET A 28 17.31 -1.03 -3.28
N PHE A 29 16.52 -1.58 -4.19
CA PHE A 29 16.98 -2.64 -5.09
C PHE A 29 18.10 -2.15 -6.02
N PHE A 30 18.02 -0.90 -6.51
CA PHE A 30 19.07 -0.32 -7.34
C PHE A 30 20.42 -0.18 -6.61
N ILE A 31 20.40 0.29 -5.35
CA ILE A 31 21.61 0.36 -4.52
C ILE A 31 22.17 -1.04 -4.32
N TYR A 32 21.32 -2.00 -3.98
CA TYR A 32 21.72 -3.40 -3.79
C TYR A 32 22.37 -4.00 -5.04
N PHE A 33 21.78 -3.79 -6.23
CA PHE A 33 22.35 -4.25 -7.51
C PHE A 33 23.72 -3.64 -7.83
N THR A 34 23.99 -2.44 -7.33
CA THR A 34 25.25 -1.74 -7.59
C THR A 34 26.30 -2.08 -6.55
N ASN A 35 25.89 -2.24 -5.29
CA ASN A 35 26.77 -2.55 -4.18
C ASN A 35 25.99 -3.23 -3.04
N GLU A 36 26.11 -4.55 -2.96
CA GLU A 36 25.46 -5.40 -1.95
C GLU A 36 25.92 -5.06 -0.52
N GLU A 37 27.18 -4.65 -0.33
CA GLU A 37 27.79 -4.33 0.98
C GLU A 37 27.65 -2.85 1.37
N SER A 38 26.75 -2.11 0.73
CA SER A 38 26.52 -0.70 1.05
C SER A 38 26.09 -0.53 2.52
N TYR A 39 26.75 0.39 3.24
CA TYR A 39 26.41 0.72 4.63
C TYR A 39 24.91 1.08 4.83
N ILE A 40 24.31 1.72 3.81
CA ILE A 40 22.89 2.08 3.83
C ILE A 40 22.01 0.82 3.88
N ILE A 41 22.36 -0.21 3.12
CA ILE A 41 21.64 -1.48 3.07
C ILE A 41 21.74 -2.20 4.42
N SER A 42 22.94 -2.28 5.00
CA SER A 42 23.15 -2.93 6.30
C SER A 42 22.37 -2.22 7.42
N CYS A 43 22.40 -0.89 7.46
CA CYS A 43 21.64 -0.11 8.43
C CYS A 43 20.12 -0.33 8.28
N LEU A 44 19.61 -0.33 7.05
CA LEU A 44 18.20 -0.60 6.78
C LEU A 44 17.80 -2.03 7.13
N PHE A 45 18.69 -3.00 6.92
CA PHE A 45 18.47 -4.39 7.29
C PHE A 45 18.31 -4.54 8.80
N ASP A 46 19.20 -3.93 9.59
CA ASP A 46 19.12 -4.00 11.06
C ASP A 46 17.81 -3.43 11.59
N ILE A 47 17.29 -2.35 10.98
CA ILE A 47 16.00 -1.76 11.34
C ILE A 47 14.83 -2.65 10.90
N ALA A 48 14.95 -3.30 9.74
CA ALA A 48 13.90 -4.13 9.15
C ALA A 48 13.84 -5.55 9.74
N ASN A 49 14.92 -6.02 10.34
CA ASN A 49 15.03 -7.38 10.87
C ASN A 49 13.97 -7.62 11.95
N GLY A 50 13.31 -8.78 11.89
CA GLY A 50 12.15 -9.11 12.74
C GLY A 50 10.82 -8.53 12.27
N TYR A 51 10.79 -7.61 11.30
CA TYR A 51 9.55 -7.08 10.71
C TYR A 51 9.20 -7.68 9.35
N GLN A 52 10.01 -8.59 8.83
CA GLN A 52 9.74 -9.30 7.58
C GLN A 52 8.55 -10.26 7.68
N ARG A 53 7.82 -10.39 6.59
CA ARG A 53 6.77 -11.42 6.44
C ARG A 53 7.16 -12.44 5.38
N ASP A 54 7.49 -12.00 4.17
CA ASP A 54 7.98 -12.87 3.10
C ASP A 54 9.43 -12.50 2.79
N PHE A 55 10.34 -13.48 2.80
CA PHE A 55 11.75 -13.28 2.48
C PHE A 55 12.27 -14.39 1.55
N SER A 56 13.34 -14.08 0.82
CA SER A 56 14.11 -15.05 0.04
C SER A 56 15.42 -15.32 0.74
N GLU A 57 15.78 -16.58 0.98
CA GLU A 57 17.10 -16.93 1.54
C GLU A 57 18.26 -16.47 0.66
N GLN A 58 18.08 -16.50 -0.66
CA GLN A 58 19.12 -16.13 -1.61
C GLN A 58 19.39 -14.62 -1.60
N TYR A 59 18.36 -13.82 -1.32
CA TYR A 59 18.42 -12.35 -1.30
C TYR A 59 17.84 -11.81 0.01
N LEU A 60 18.31 -12.38 1.14
CA LEU A 60 17.74 -12.15 2.46
C LEU A 60 17.66 -10.66 2.77
N VAL A 61 18.78 -9.96 2.64
CA VAL A 61 18.92 -8.56 3.03
C VAL A 61 17.88 -7.65 2.35
N VAL A 62 17.82 -7.65 1.02
CA VAL A 62 16.90 -6.79 0.27
C VAL A 62 15.44 -7.21 0.45
N SER A 63 15.19 -8.51 0.55
CA SER A 63 13.83 -9.06 0.72
C SER A 63 13.25 -8.73 2.09
N THR A 64 14.06 -8.79 3.16
CA THR A 64 13.71 -8.35 4.51
C THR A 64 13.33 -6.87 4.54
N ILE A 65 14.18 -6.01 3.98
CA ILE A 65 13.97 -4.56 3.98
C ILE A 65 12.71 -4.21 3.18
N ALA A 66 12.55 -4.77 1.99
CA ALA A 66 11.39 -4.52 1.14
C ALA A 66 10.10 -5.02 1.80
N SER A 67 10.11 -6.21 2.40
CA SER A 67 8.97 -6.76 3.12
C SER A 67 8.54 -5.86 4.27
N ALA A 68 9.49 -5.41 5.10
CA ALA A 68 9.21 -4.49 6.20
C ALA A 68 8.69 -3.14 5.68
N TYR A 69 9.32 -2.59 4.63
CA TYR A 69 8.90 -1.33 4.03
C TYR A 69 7.46 -1.38 3.50
N THR A 70 7.01 -2.50 2.93
CA THR A 70 5.63 -2.60 2.42
C THR A 70 4.56 -2.33 3.49
N LYS A 71 4.87 -2.56 4.78
CA LYS A 71 4.00 -2.25 5.93
C LYS A 71 3.78 -0.75 6.14
N THR A 72 4.60 0.10 5.53
CA THR A 72 4.50 1.56 5.60
C THR A 72 3.53 2.17 4.58
N ALA A 73 2.99 1.38 3.64
CA ALA A 73 1.94 1.83 2.70
C ALA A 73 0.77 2.65 3.35
N PRO A 74 0.28 2.32 4.57
CA PRO A 74 -0.77 3.10 5.22
C PRO A 74 -0.37 4.54 5.51
N PHE A 75 0.89 4.76 5.86
CA PHE A 75 1.41 6.09 6.18
C PHE A 75 1.29 7.02 4.96
N PHE A 76 1.69 6.55 3.77
CA PHE A 76 1.58 7.31 2.53
C PHE A 76 0.11 7.65 2.20
N VAL A 77 -0.78 6.68 2.35
CA VAL A 77 -2.21 6.90 2.11
C VAL A 77 -2.79 7.93 3.09
N ILE A 78 -2.50 7.81 4.39
CA ILE A 78 -2.98 8.75 5.42
C ILE A 78 -2.50 10.16 5.14
N LEU A 79 -1.20 10.32 4.88
CA LEU A 79 -0.58 11.62 4.62
C LEU A 79 -1.25 12.30 3.42
N MET A 80 -1.46 11.54 2.34
CA MET A 80 -2.16 12.07 1.17
C MET A 80 -3.62 12.35 1.40
N TYR A 81 -4.30 11.48 2.14
CA TYR A 81 -5.70 11.67 2.44
C TYR A 81 -5.93 12.98 3.19
N ILE A 82 -5.04 13.32 4.14
CA ILE A 82 -5.05 14.60 4.85
C ILE A 82 -4.80 15.77 3.89
N ILE A 83 -3.76 15.70 3.06
CA ILE A 83 -3.42 16.77 2.09
C ILE A 83 -4.54 16.99 1.07
N CYS A 84 -5.19 15.91 0.63
CA CYS A 84 -6.23 15.95 -0.37
C CYS A 84 -7.63 16.16 0.22
N TRP A 85 -7.83 16.09 1.54
CA TRP A 85 -9.15 16.11 2.18
C TRP A 85 -10.08 17.22 1.68
N ASN A 86 -9.54 18.43 1.48
CA ASN A 86 -10.29 19.59 0.98
C ASN A 86 -10.36 19.68 -0.56
N LYS A 87 -9.51 18.94 -1.27
CA LYS A 87 -9.39 18.91 -2.73
C LYS A 87 -10.10 17.71 -3.38
N LEU A 88 -10.58 16.76 -2.57
CA LEU A 88 -11.37 15.60 -3.02
C LEU A 88 -12.78 16.06 -3.41
N ASP A 89 -12.95 16.66 -4.57
CA ASP A 89 -14.28 17.01 -5.09
C ASP A 89 -14.96 15.80 -5.75
N ILE A 90 -15.03 14.69 -5.00
CA ILE A 90 -15.84 13.55 -5.39
C ILE A 90 -17.28 13.98 -5.18
N LYS A 91 -18.07 14.07 -6.27
CA LYS A 91 -19.54 14.27 -6.19
C LYS A 91 -20.08 13.22 -5.24
N THR A 92 -20.33 13.61 -3.99
CA THR A 92 -20.78 12.68 -2.96
C THR A 92 -22.16 12.22 -3.38
N ILE A 93 -22.28 10.94 -3.75
CA ILE A 93 -23.57 10.32 -3.99
C ILE A 93 -24.40 10.56 -2.72
N LYS A 94 -25.64 11.06 -2.87
CA LYS A 94 -26.58 11.15 -1.75
C LYS A 94 -26.81 9.73 -1.24
N LEU A 95 -26.07 9.37 -0.21
CA LEU A 95 -26.04 8.05 0.38
C LEU A 95 -26.81 8.12 1.69
N ASP A 96 -27.87 7.34 1.82
CA ASP A 96 -28.56 7.20 3.09
C ASP A 96 -27.67 6.49 4.11
N LEU A 97 -27.77 6.88 5.38
CA LEU A 97 -27.04 6.28 6.50
C LEU A 97 -27.18 4.74 6.50
N LYS A 98 -28.39 4.23 6.21
CA LYS A 98 -28.68 2.80 6.13
C LYS A 98 -27.88 2.08 5.03
N ARG A 99 -27.68 2.71 3.87
CA ARG A 99 -26.90 2.15 2.77
C ARG A 99 -25.40 2.18 3.07
N TRP A 100 -24.91 3.25 3.70
CA TRP A 100 -23.52 3.34 4.14
C TRP A 100 -23.18 2.25 5.17
N PHE A 101 -24.02 2.05 6.19
CA PHE A 101 -23.85 0.98 7.18
C PHE A 101 -23.94 -0.43 6.57
N LYS A 102 -24.78 -0.64 5.55
CA LYS A 102 -24.88 -1.94 4.86
C LYS A 102 -23.57 -2.33 4.15
N LEU A 103 -22.77 -1.34 3.72
CA LEU A 103 -21.48 -1.56 3.08
C LEU A 103 -20.33 -1.78 4.09
N LEU A 104 -20.52 -1.37 5.35
CA LEU A 104 -19.49 -1.42 6.40
C LEU A 104 -18.91 -2.83 6.61
N PRO A 105 -19.72 -3.89 6.79
CA PRO A 105 -19.18 -5.22 7.05
C PRO A 105 -18.35 -5.74 5.89
N GLY A 106 -18.79 -5.48 4.64
CA GLY A 106 -18.06 -5.87 3.44
C GLY A 106 -16.72 -5.16 3.32
N MET A 107 -16.68 -3.85 3.61
CA MET A 107 -15.42 -3.10 3.60
C MET A 107 -14.47 -3.56 4.69
N LEU A 108 -14.95 -3.79 5.91
CA LEU A 108 -14.12 -4.28 7.01
C LEU A 108 -13.57 -5.68 6.72
N LEU A 109 -14.41 -6.60 6.23
CA LEU A 109 -13.98 -7.96 5.90
C LEU A 109 -12.93 -7.96 4.79
N LEU A 110 -13.11 -7.10 3.78
CA LEU A 110 -12.19 -6.99 2.65
C LEU A 110 -10.85 -6.34 3.06
N THR A 111 -10.85 -5.29 3.87
CA THR A 111 -9.60 -4.66 4.35
C THR A 111 -8.88 -5.53 5.36
N VAL A 112 -9.57 -6.05 6.38
CA VAL A 112 -8.98 -6.95 7.38
C VAL A 112 -8.50 -8.23 6.73
N GLY A 113 -9.28 -8.82 5.82
CA GLY A 113 -8.89 -10.01 5.08
C GLY A 113 -7.64 -9.79 4.22
N ALA A 114 -7.56 -8.67 3.50
CA ALA A 114 -6.36 -8.31 2.75
C ALA A 114 -5.14 -8.19 3.66
N TYR A 115 -5.26 -7.44 4.77
CA TYR A 115 -4.18 -7.28 5.75
C TYR A 115 -3.76 -8.58 6.43
N TYR A 116 -4.73 -9.44 6.77
CA TYR A 116 -4.48 -10.76 7.33
C TYR A 116 -3.63 -11.57 6.35
N LEU A 117 -4.06 -11.62 5.08
CA LEU A 117 -3.35 -12.35 4.04
C LEU A 117 -2.00 -11.74 3.68
N THR A 118 -1.79 -10.43 3.86
CA THR A 118 -0.53 -9.74 3.51
C THR A 118 0.44 -9.57 4.68
N TYR A 119 0.05 -9.74 5.95
CA TYR A 119 0.98 -9.51 7.07
C TYR A 119 1.00 -10.53 8.21
N ILE A 120 0.17 -11.58 8.20
CA ILE A 120 0.23 -12.62 9.24
C ILE A 120 1.13 -13.77 8.82
N GLY A 121 2.01 -14.15 9.74
CA GLY A 121 3.00 -15.21 9.57
C GLY A 121 4.33 -14.69 9.01
N VAL A 122 5.31 -15.60 9.02
CA VAL A 122 6.59 -15.42 8.33
C VAL A 122 6.73 -16.61 7.38
N GLU A 123 6.91 -16.35 6.09
CA GLU A 123 7.06 -17.35 5.06
C GLU A 123 8.41 -17.19 4.36
N ASN A 124 9.17 -18.29 4.34
CA ASN A 124 10.34 -18.42 3.50
C ASN A 124 9.90 -18.76 2.07
N MET A 125 10.07 -17.81 1.15
CA MET A 125 9.65 -17.98 -0.24
C MET A 125 10.52 -18.99 -0.99
N SER A 126 11.77 -19.19 -0.56
CA SER A 126 12.71 -20.15 -1.16
C SER A 126 12.28 -21.60 -0.97
N ASP A 127 11.67 -21.91 0.19
CA ASP A 127 11.18 -23.25 0.54
C ASP A 127 9.64 -23.37 0.47
N SER A 128 8.97 -22.36 -0.11
CA SER A 128 7.52 -22.39 -0.21
C SER A 128 7.04 -23.56 -1.07
N MET A 129 5.95 -24.22 -0.67
CA MET A 129 5.32 -25.33 -1.43
C MET A 129 4.98 -24.92 -2.87
N TYR A 130 4.64 -23.65 -3.09
CA TYR A 130 4.25 -23.11 -4.40
C TYR A 130 5.47 -22.79 -5.26
N ARG A 131 5.59 -23.48 -6.41
CA ARG A 131 6.67 -23.28 -7.38
C ARG A 131 6.85 -21.82 -7.81
N THR A 132 5.76 -21.08 -7.98
CA THR A 132 5.79 -19.66 -8.37
C THR A 132 6.54 -18.80 -7.35
N LYS A 133 6.33 -19.03 -6.04
CA LYS A 133 7.02 -18.28 -4.98
C LYS A 133 8.52 -18.57 -4.97
N ARG A 134 8.91 -19.82 -5.19
CA ARG A 134 10.33 -20.21 -5.31
C ARG A 134 11.00 -19.56 -6.52
N VAL A 135 10.31 -19.49 -7.66
CA VAL A 135 10.82 -18.80 -8.87
C VAL A 135 10.99 -17.31 -8.62
N ILE A 136 10.04 -16.67 -7.94
CA ILE A 136 10.15 -15.26 -7.55
C ILE A 136 11.36 -15.08 -6.60
N ALA A 137 11.49 -15.93 -5.58
CA ALA A 137 12.57 -15.86 -4.60
C ALA A 137 13.97 -16.03 -5.22
N GLY A 138 14.09 -16.79 -6.30
CA GLY A 138 15.35 -17.05 -6.99
C GLY A 138 15.80 -15.92 -7.94
N ASN A 139 15.02 -14.86 -8.12
CA ASN A 139 15.38 -13.76 -9.02
C ASN A 139 15.06 -12.39 -8.40
N GLU A 140 16.08 -11.54 -8.32
CA GLU A 140 15.99 -10.22 -7.70
C GLU A 140 15.02 -9.27 -8.41
N CYS A 141 14.96 -9.31 -9.75
CA CYS A 141 14.01 -8.51 -10.52
C CYS A 141 12.57 -8.97 -10.25
N PHE A 142 12.34 -10.27 -10.09
CA PHE A 142 11.03 -10.78 -9.71
C PHE A 142 10.67 -10.42 -8.27
N LEU A 143 11.63 -10.43 -7.35
CA LEU A 143 11.43 -9.93 -5.98
C LEU A 143 11.06 -8.45 -5.97
N LEU A 144 11.74 -7.61 -6.77
CA LEU A 144 11.38 -6.19 -6.90
C LEU A 144 9.92 -6.03 -7.34
N ILE A 145 9.52 -6.71 -8.42
CA ILE A 145 8.14 -6.66 -8.92
C ILE A 145 7.16 -7.15 -7.84
N TYR A 146 7.51 -8.24 -7.16
CA TYR A 146 6.69 -8.81 -6.09
C TYR A 146 6.43 -7.81 -4.96
N TYR A 147 7.48 -7.16 -4.44
CA TYR A 147 7.31 -6.19 -3.35
C TYR A 147 6.61 -4.91 -3.79
N ILE A 148 6.78 -4.47 -5.05
CA ILE A 148 6.00 -3.37 -5.61
C ILE A 148 4.51 -3.74 -5.64
N LEU A 149 4.16 -4.94 -6.11
CA LEU A 149 2.77 -5.42 -6.15
C LEU A 149 2.19 -5.59 -4.74
N LEU A 150 3.00 -6.06 -3.79
CA LEU A 150 2.61 -6.16 -2.39
C LEU A 150 2.32 -4.76 -1.80
N PHE A 151 3.21 -3.79 -2.02
CA PHE A 151 2.99 -2.39 -1.62
C PHE A 151 1.71 -1.82 -2.24
N LEU A 152 1.53 -2.01 -3.55
CA LEU A 152 0.34 -1.55 -4.29
C LEU A 152 -0.96 -2.14 -3.76
N THR A 153 -0.95 -3.43 -3.43
CA THR A 153 -2.10 -4.14 -2.85
C THR A 153 -2.51 -3.49 -1.54
N ASN A 154 -1.54 -3.28 -0.65
CA ASN A 154 -1.78 -2.62 0.63
C ASN A 154 -2.25 -1.17 0.44
N TYR A 155 -1.56 -0.40 -0.39
CA TYR A 155 -1.92 0.98 -0.72
C TYR A 155 -3.36 1.08 -1.24
N PHE A 156 -3.76 0.20 -2.16
CA PHE A 156 -5.09 0.19 -2.76
C PHE A 156 -6.19 -0.07 -1.73
N PHE A 157 -6.06 -1.10 -0.90
CA PHE A 157 -7.09 -1.44 0.08
C PHE A 157 -7.27 -0.37 1.16
N ILE A 158 -6.18 0.29 1.54
CA ILE A 158 -6.23 1.39 2.50
C ILE A 158 -6.89 2.61 1.86
N TRP A 159 -6.55 2.90 0.60
CA TRP A 159 -7.20 3.98 -0.15
C TRP A 159 -8.71 3.74 -0.30
N LEU A 160 -9.10 2.50 -0.60
CA LEU A 160 -10.49 2.07 -0.66
C LEU A 160 -11.22 2.32 0.67
N PHE A 161 -10.57 2.01 1.80
CA PHE A 161 -11.10 2.28 3.13
C PHE A 161 -11.30 3.78 3.40
N PHE A 162 -10.31 4.61 3.07
CA PHE A 162 -10.41 6.06 3.26
C PHE A 162 -11.41 6.73 2.32
N LEU A 163 -11.58 6.22 1.10
CA LEU A 163 -12.65 6.64 0.20
C LEU A 163 -14.03 6.28 0.78
N TYR A 164 -14.16 5.09 1.37
CA TYR A 164 -15.39 4.71 2.07
C TYR A 164 -15.71 5.63 3.26
N LEU A 165 -14.70 6.03 4.04
CA LEU A 165 -14.85 7.04 5.09
C LEU A 165 -15.22 8.41 4.51
N TYR A 166 -14.65 8.79 3.36
CA TYR A 166 -14.95 10.07 2.72
C TYR A 166 -16.42 10.20 2.33
N LEU A 167 -17.08 9.09 1.97
CA LEU A 167 -18.52 9.06 1.68
C LEU A 167 -19.39 9.52 2.86
N LEU A 168 -18.88 9.52 4.10
CA LEU A 168 -19.58 10.07 5.27
C LEU A 168 -19.95 11.55 5.07
N LYS A 169 -19.15 12.32 4.32
CA LYS A 169 -19.41 13.73 4.03
C LYS A 169 -20.70 13.95 3.21
N GLY A 170 -21.13 12.93 2.46
CA GLY A 170 -22.37 12.95 1.68
C GLY A 170 -23.64 12.68 2.49
N LEU A 171 -23.52 12.32 3.77
CA LEU A 171 -24.67 12.04 4.63
C LEU A 171 -25.39 13.34 5.02
N PRO A 172 -26.73 13.33 5.04
CA PRO A 172 -27.53 14.51 5.41
C PRO A 172 -27.23 15.04 6.82
N TYR A 173 -26.78 14.17 7.73
CA TYR A 173 -26.35 14.56 9.09
C TYR A 173 -25.11 15.46 9.09
N PHE A 174 -24.15 15.22 8.18
CA PHE A 174 -22.91 16.00 8.07
C PHE A 174 -23.04 17.20 7.10
N GLN A 175 -24.00 17.16 6.18
CA GLN A 175 -24.33 18.31 5.32
C GLN A 175 -24.98 19.47 6.08
N LYS A 176 -25.73 19.19 7.17
CA LYS A 176 -26.46 20.20 7.95
C LYS A 176 -25.58 21.13 8.80
N ARG A 177 -24.27 20.88 8.88
CA ARG A 177 -23.30 21.67 9.66
C ARG A 177 -22.29 22.45 8.78
N ARG A 178 -22.54 22.55 7.47
CA ARG A 178 -21.81 23.44 6.56
C ARG A 178 -22.62 24.68 6.24
#